data_AF-A0A6L8UCU0-F1
#
_entry.id   AF-A0A6L8UCU0-F1
#
_cell.length_a   1.000
_cell.length_b   1.000
_cell.length_c   1.000
_cell.angle_alpha   90.00
_cell.angle_beta   90.00
_cell.angle_gamma   90.00
#
_symmetry.space_group_name_H-M   'P 1'
#
loop_
_entity.id
_entity.type
_entity.pdbx_description
1 polymer ?
#
loop_
_entity_poly.entity_id
_entity_poly.type
_entity_poly.pdbx_seq_one_letter_code
_entity_poly.pdbx_strand_id
1 'polypeptide(L)'
;MDKISRRKFLEKSLLINGSVVLGSAWICPFLESFTLPQAILYHVQIQDDNPAIAWSQDKCKGCRDCLTACAEKQLIQGSYKSVRGHHVCIHCGACIQVCPYGALTEKYNYREVFSALEDPSKIVIASIAPSVPAGIGEFFGLPSGSYLDGNIAGACKTLGFDYVLNNNFSADLTIMEEAHELQRRMEGNSALPQFTSCCPAWVKYVEMYYPSLVKHLSTTRSPFSMQGALVKSYFARKKKIDPARIVHVAIAPCTAKKYEIGREELTTDGLRSTDIEITTNELAMMLREKNIHIAGQKGAFDSSMGKASGSGIIFGNSGGVMRAALRTAHYNLTGKNPAGDFLELKELQGLTGLKEATVKIGDRSLNVAVVYEMRNAKPILEQVMAGTCKYDFVEVMACQGGCIGGAGQPAKTISDLENRMKALDSADAGAAFRFSHENPEIRTIYRKFLGKPGGKDAERLLHTYYTDKSELLVPAKSRKPAKVS
;
A
#
# COMPACT_ATOMS: atom_id res chain seq x y z
N MET A 1 -30.43 49.38 -1.29
CA MET A 1 -29.90 48.03 -1.62
C MET A 1 -30.88 47.00 -1.09
N ASP A 2 -31.32 46.12 -1.99
CA ASP A 2 -32.66 45.54 -1.99
C ASP A 2 -33.01 44.60 -0.84
N LYS A 3 -34.27 44.74 -0.38
CA LYS A 3 -34.96 43.77 0.48
C LYS A 3 -35.09 42.46 -0.30
N ILE A 4 -34.25 41.50 0.01
CA ILE A 4 -34.43 40.11 -0.41
C ILE A 4 -35.81 39.65 0.12
N SER A 5 -36.73 39.32 -0.78
CA SER A 5 -38.07 38.86 -0.38
C SER A 5 -37.93 37.58 0.45
N ARG A 6 -38.77 37.42 1.49
CA ARG A 6 -38.82 36.21 2.33
C ARG A 6 -38.85 34.89 1.53
N ARG A 7 -39.33 34.92 0.29
CA ARG A 7 -39.37 33.79 -0.64
C ARG A 7 -37.96 33.37 -1.12
N LYS A 8 -37.07 34.31 -1.42
CA LYS A 8 -35.67 34.03 -1.80
C LYS A 8 -34.79 33.55 -0.63
N PHE A 9 -35.13 33.93 0.60
CA PHE A 9 -34.46 33.40 1.80
C PHE A 9 -34.87 31.94 2.04
N LEU A 10 -36.17 31.62 1.97
CA LEU A 10 -36.68 30.25 2.12
C LEU A 10 -36.20 29.31 1.01
N GLU A 11 -36.11 29.75 -0.24
CA GLU A 11 -35.54 28.95 -1.34
C GLU A 11 -34.04 28.64 -1.15
N LYS A 12 -33.28 29.55 -0.53
CA LYS A 12 -31.88 29.28 -0.16
C LYS A 12 -31.74 28.42 1.09
N SER A 13 -32.63 28.54 2.06
CA SER A 13 -32.62 27.71 3.28
C SER A 13 -33.08 26.28 3.03
N LEU A 14 -34.01 26.06 2.09
CA LEU A 14 -34.48 24.74 1.66
C LEU A 14 -33.42 23.92 0.89
N LEU A 15 -32.37 24.58 0.40
CA LEU A 15 -31.21 23.91 -0.22
C LEU A 15 -30.10 23.54 0.79
N ILE A 16 -30.19 24.01 2.04
CA ILE A 16 -29.14 23.82 3.06
C ILE A 16 -29.53 22.78 4.11
N ASN A 17 -30.81 22.53 4.36
CA ASN A 17 -31.27 21.48 5.28
C ASN A 17 -32.38 20.66 4.63
N GLY A 18 -32.01 19.48 4.11
CA GLY A 18 -32.92 18.50 3.51
C GLY A 18 -33.84 17.83 4.54
N SER A 19 -34.75 18.60 5.13
CA SER A 19 -35.81 18.07 5.99
C SER A 19 -37.13 18.73 5.60
N VAL A 20 -37.78 18.16 4.59
CA VAL A 20 -39.22 18.38 4.41
C VAL A 20 -39.91 17.57 5.49
N VAL A 21 -40.38 18.26 6.53
CA VAL A 21 -41.36 17.72 7.48
C VAL A 21 -42.69 17.61 6.73
N LEU A 22 -42.99 16.43 6.19
CA LEU A 22 -44.36 16.07 5.84
C LEU A 22 -44.99 15.44 7.08
N GLY A 23 -45.91 16.21 7.67
CA GLY A 23 -46.76 15.74 8.75
C GLY A 23 -47.65 14.58 8.29
N SER A 24 -47.81 13.63 9.21
CA SER A 24 -48.94 12.73 9.40
C SER A 24 -49.55 12.02 8.17
N ALA A 25 -49.44 10.69 8.23
CA ALA A 25 -50.37 9.69 7.73
C ALA A 25 -50.33 9.36 6.22
N TRP A 26 -49.85 8.14 5.96
CA TRP A 26 -50.26 7.12 4.99
C TRP A 26 -49.03 6.48 4.34
N ILE A 27 -48.55 5.41 4.98
CA ILE A 27 -47.44 4.58 4.51
C ILE A 27 -47.96 3.76 3.32
N CYS A 28 -47.54 4.15 2.12
CA CYS A 28 -47.73 3.37 0.90
C CYS A 28 -46.62 2.31 0.81
N PRO A 29 -46.91 1.00 0.64
CA PRO A 29 -45.88 -0.04 0.56
C PRO A 29 -45.06 -0.05 -0.74
N PHE A 30 -45.16 0.99 -1.58
CA PHE A 30 -44.63 1.02 -2.94
C PHE A 30 -43.34 1.84 -3.11
N LEU A 31 -42.60 2.07 -2.02
CA LEU A 31 -41.39 2.90 -1.99
C LEU A 31 -40.08 2.09 -1.90
N GLU A 32 -40.11 0.76 -1.97
CA GLU A 32 -38.90 -0.07 -2.02
C GLU A 32 -38.20 -0.09 -3.39
N SER A 33 -38.81 0.50 -4.42
CA SER A 33 -38.30 0.51 -5.79
C SER A 33 -37.88 1.89 -6.32
N PHE A 34 -37.85 2.92 -5.47
CA PHE A 34 -37.18 4.17 -5.84
C PHE A 34 -35.67 3.96 -5.84
N THR A 35 -35.10 3.86 -7.04
CA THR A 35 -33.71 4.24 -7.27
C THR A 35 -33.54 5.62 -6.65
N LEU A 36 -32.86 5.72 -5.51
CA LEU A 36 -32.44 7.00 -4.94
C LEU A 36 -31.79 7.79 -6.09
N PRO A 37 -32.39 8.88 -6.58
CA PRO A 37 -31.79 9.65 -7.66
C PRO A 37 -30.53 10.26 -7.08
N GLN A 38 -29.35 9.65 -7.31
CA GLN A 38 -28.03 10.03 -6.79
C GLN A 38 -28.17 11.04 -5.64
N ALA A 39 -28.74 10.60 -4.50
CA ALA A 39 -29.02 11.51 -3.40
C ALA A 39 -27.71 12.22 -3.12
N ILE A 40 -27.68 13.55 -3.31
CA ILE A 40 -26.46 14.33 -3.60
C ILE A 40 -25.34 13.83 -2.70
N LEU A 41 -24.46 12.98 -3.24
CA LEU A 41 -23.42 12.40 -2.42
C LEU A 41 -22.48 13.57 -2.11
N TYR A 42 -22.40 13.92 -0.83
CA TYR A 42 -21.52 14.97 -0.34
C TYR A 42 -20.12 14.45 0.02
N HIS A 43 -19.99 13.13 0.15
CA HIS A 43 -18.74 12.42 0.40
C HIS A 43 -18.73 11.02 -0.21
N VAL A 44 -17.53 10.44 -0.36
CA VAL A 44 -17.38 9.03 -0.74
C VAL A 44 -17.97 8.16 0.37
N GLN A 45 -18.78 7.19 -0.04
CA GLN A 45 -19.40 6.27 0.90
C GLN A 45 -18.42 5.17 1.27
N ILE A 46 -18.31 4.88 2.57
CA ILE A 46 -17.43 3.86 3.13
C ILE A 46 -18.31 2.75 3.70
N GLN A 47 -18.00 1.49 3.39
CA GLN A 47 -18.70 0.35 4.00
C GLN A 47 -18.38 0.27 5.50
N ASP A 48 -19.34 -0.18 6.31
CA ASP A 48 -19.16 -0.33 7.76
C ASP A 48 -18.05 -1.33 8.11
N ASP A 49 -17.86 -2.37 7.28
CA ASP A 49 -16.83 -3.39 7.44
C ASP A 49 -15.48 -3.00 6.83
N ASN A 50 -15.32 -1.77 6.33
CA ASN A 50 -14.06 -1.32 5.73
C ASN A 50 -12.92 -1.42 6.76
N PRO A 51 -11.87 -2.23 6.51
CA PRO A 51 -10.80 -2.44 7.49
C PRO A 51 -9.80 -1.28 7.51
N ALA A 52 -9.87 -0.36 6.54
CA ALA A 52 -8.79 0.57 6.25
C ALA A 52 -9.15 2.04 6.51
N ILE A 53 -10.40 2.42 6.25
CA ILE A 53 -10.86 3.81 6.24
C ILE A 53 -12.06 3.93 7.18
N ALA A 54 -12.04 4.94 8.05
CA ALA A 54 -13.15 5.31 8.90
C ALA A 54 -13.74 6.66 8.45
N TRP A 55 -15.03 6.84 8.73
CA TRP A 55 -15.76 8.06 8.42
C TRP A 55 -16.45 8.61 9.66
N SER A 56 -16.45 9.94 9.80
CA SER A 56 -17.08 10.69 10.89
C SER A 56 -18.03 11.72 10.28
N GLN A 57 -19.32 11.52 10.55
CA GLN A 57 -20.41 12.34 10.00
C GLN A 57 -20.38 13.77 10.54
N ASP A 58 -20.09 13.93 11.83
CA ASP A 58 -20.03 15.19 12.57
C ASP A 58 -18.95 16.16 12.03
N LYS A 59 -17.87 15.62 11.46
CA LYS A 59 -16.78 16.41 10.87
C LYS A 59 -17.00 16.76 9.41
N CYS A 60 -17.86 16.04 8.69
CA CYS A 60 -18.06 16.24 7.25
C CYS A 60 -18.77 17.57 6.97
N LYS A 61 -18.18 18.39 6.07
CA LYS A 61 -18.78 19.65 5.60
C LYS A 61 -19.30 19.60 4.16
N GLY A 62 -19.26 18.41 3.54
CA GLY A 62 -19.79 18.21 2.20
C GLY A 62 -19.09 18.97 1.07
N CYS A 63 -17.79 19.23 1.19
CA CYS A 63 -16.99 19.90 0.16
C CYS A 63 -16.78 19.06 -1.12
N ARG A 64 -17.02 17.73 -1.04
CA ARG A 64 -16.94 16.76 -2.15
C ARG A 64 -15.53 16.46 -2.69
N ASP A 65 -14.46 17.02 -2.13
CA ASP A 65 -13.08 16.75 -2.57
C ASP A 65 -12.75 15.25 -2.57
N CYS A 66 -13.23 14.51 -1.56
CA CYS A 66 -13.05 13.07 -1.47
C CYS A 66 -13.72 12.29 -2.61
N LEU A 67 -14.85 12.76 -3.13
CA LEU A 67 -15.52 12.17 -4.30
C LEU A 67 -14.71 12.42 -5.56
N THR A 68 -14.27 13.66 -5.77
CA THR A 68 -13.43 14.07 -6.90
C THR A 68 -12.15 13.25 -6.94
N ALA A 69 -11.43 13.15 -5.82
CA ALA A 69 -10.20 12.35 -5.75
C ALA A 69 -10.45 10.86 -6.04
N CYS A 70 -11.54 10.28 -5.53
CA CYS A 70 -11.89 8.88 -5.74
C CYS A 70 -12.31 8.59 -7.19
N ALA A 71 -13.05 9.51 -7.81
CA ALA A 71 -13.54 9.39 -9.18
C ALA A 71 -12.43 9.63 -10.20
N GLU A 72 -11.66 10.72 -10.05
CA GLU A 72 -10.72 11.18 -11.08
C GLU A 72 -9.36 10.51 -10.98
N LYS A 73 -8.87 10.24 -9.77
CA LYS A 73 -7.51 9.65 -9.58
C LYS A 73 -7.57 8.13 -9.54
N GLN A 74 -8.56 7.57 -8.83
CA GLN A 74 -8.63 6.13 -8.55
C GLN A 74 -9.68 5.40 -9.38
N LEU A 75 -10.53 6.12 -10.11
CA LEU A 75 -11.55 5.55 -11.01
C LEU A 75 -12.54 4.59 -10.31
N ILE A 76 -12.81 4.80 -9.01
CA ILE A 76 -13.73 3.95 -8.23
C ILE A 76 -15.10 4.59 -8.11
N GLN A 77 -15.15 5.84 -7.65
CA GLN A 77 -16.42 6.53 -7.50
C GLN A 77 -17.04 6.73 -8.89
N GLY A 78 -18.26 6.19 -9.08
CA GLY A 78 -18.98 6.26 -10.36
C GLY A 78 -18.73 5.09 -11.32
N SER A 79 -17.81 4.16 -11.00
CA SER A 79 -17.54 2.99 -11.86
C SER A 79 -18.32 1.73 -11.48
N TYR A 80 -19.17 1.81 -10.45
CA TYR A 80 -20.04 0.71 -10.00
C TYR A 80 -21.42 1.25 -9.61
N LYS A 81 -22.42 0.36 -9.56
CA LYS A 81 -23.77 0.72 -9.13
C LYS A 81 -23.82 0.84 -7.60
N SER A 82 -23.61 2.07 -7.10
CA SER A 82 -23.78 2.37 -5.68
C SER A 82 -25.25 2.26 -5.27
N VAL A 83 -25.55 1.37 -4.33
CA VAL A 83 -26.86 1.24 -3.69
C VAL A 83 -26.68 1.32 -2.17
N ARG A 84 -27.77 1.54 -1.43
CA ARG A 84 -27.72 1.60 0.03
C ARG A 84 -27.08 0.31 0.59
N GLY A 85 -26.02 0.46 1.38
CA GLY A 85 -25.31 -0.66 1.99
C GLY A 85 -24.35 -1.40 1.05
N HIS A 86 -24.03 -0.86 -0.13
CA HIS A 86 -23.02 -1.45 -1.01
C HIS A 86 -22.16 -0.38 -1.70
N HIS A 87 -20.91 -0.30 -1.26
CA HIS A 87 -19.92 0.69 -1.68
C HIS A 87 -18.58 0.00 -1.94
N VAL A 88 -18.06 0.17 -3.14
CA VAL A 88 -16.78 -0.42 -3.56
C VAL A 88 -15.63 0.49 -3.15
N CYS A 89 -14.57 -0.11 -2.60
CA CYS A 89 -13.37 0.59 -2.18
C CYS A 89 -12.12 -0.27 -2.40
N ILE A 90 -11.06 0.35 -2.95
CA ILE A 90 -9.71 -0.26 -3.03
C ILE A 90 -8.82 0.08 -1.84
N HIS A 91 -9.36 0.74 -0.81
CA HIS A 91 -8.69 1.08 0.45
C HIS A 91 -7.46 1.99 0.35
N CYS A 92 -7.22 2.65 -0.79
CA CYS A 92 -6.01 3.45 -1.03
C CYS A 92 -5.91 4.73 -0.18
N GLY A 93 -7.03 5.19 0.38
CA GLY A 93 -7.07 6.39 1.22
C GLY A 93 -6.82 7.71 0.49
N ALA A 94 -6.93 7.75 -0.85
CA ALA A 94 -6.84 9.00 -1.62
C ALA A 94 -7.86 10.06 -1.13
N CYS A 95 -9.01 9.61 -0.62
CA CYS A 95 -10.03 10.45 -0.02
C CYS A 95 -9.64 11.05 1.35
N ILE A 96 -8.82 10.35 2.15
CA ILE A 96 -8.28 10.85 3.43
C ILE A 96 -7.35 12.04 3.16
N GLN A 97 -6.47 11.88 2.16
CA GLN A 97 -5.41 12.84 1.84
C GLN A 97 -5.93 14.18 1.30
N VAL A 98 -7.19 14.25 0.88
CA VAL A 98 -7.84 15.48 0.41
C VAL A 98 -8.90 16.00 1.37
N CYS A 99 -9.13 15.35 2.52
CA CYS A 99 -10.14 15.78 3.49
C CYS A 99 -9.57 16.82 4.45
N PRO A 100 -9.96 18.11 4.37
CA PRO A 100 -9.39 19.14 5.25
C PRO A 100 -9.99 19.13 6.66
N TYR A 101 -11.09 18.38 6.87
CA TYR A 101 -11.86 18.39 8.12
C TYR A 101 -11.61 17.17 9.02
N GLY A 102 -10.79 16.21 8.57
CA GLY A 102 -10.60 14.94 9.28
C GLY A 102 -11.88 14.10 9.40
N ALA A 103 -12.83 14.28 8.47
CA ALA A 103 -14.05 13.49 8.39
C ALA A 103 -13.81 12.09 7.81
N LEU A 104 -12.73 11.91 7.06
CA LEU A 104 -12.23 10.61 6.64
C LEU A 104 -10.85 10.43 7.25
N THR A 105 -10.67 9.31 7.94
CA THR A 105 -9.39 8.94 8.56
C THR A 105 -9.08 7.49 8.21
N GLU A 106 -7.87 7.06 8.52
CA GLU A 106 -7.60 5.64 8.63
C GLU A 106 -8.41 5.01 9.78
N LYS A 107 -8.63 3.70 9.69
CA LYS A 107 -9.15 2.93 10.81
C LYS A 107 -8.00 2.67 11.79
N TYR A 108 -8.15 3.20 13.00
CA TYR A 108 -7.09 3.13 14.01
C TYR A 108 -7.05 1.76 14.70
N ASN A 109 -5.89 1.11 14.65
CA ASN A 109 -5.55 -0.15 15.30
C ASN A 109 -4.44 0.02 16.38
N TYR A 110 -3.87 1.22 16.56
CA TYR A 110 -2.79 1.45 17.54
C TYR A 110 -3.13 1.09 18.99
N ARG A 111 -4.43 1.09 19.34
CA ARG A 111 -4.91 0.62 20.64
C ARG A 111 -4.70 -0.88 20.82
N GLU A 112 -4.89 -1.68 19.77
CA GLU A 112 -4.62 -3.12 19.78
C GLU A 112 -3.12 -3.39 19.98
N VAL A 113 -2.26 -2.52 19.44
CA VAL A 113 -0.81 -2.59 19.67
C VAL A 113 -0.48 -2.32 21.14
N PHE A 114 -1.06 -1.29 21.76
CA PHE A 114 -0.87 -1.06 23.20
C PHE A 114 -1.32 -2.26 24.03
N SER A 115 -2.48 -2.84 23.74
CA SER A 115 -2.95 -4.05 24.43
C SER A 115 -1.98 -5.22 24.27
N ALA A 116 -1.40 -5.41 23.08
CA ALA A 116 -0.42 -6.47 22.84
C ALA A 116 0.90 -6.22 23.58
N LEU A 117 1.36 -4.96 23.67
CA LEU A 117 2.57 -4.56 24.41
C LEU A 117 2.41 -4.72 25.93
N GLU A 118 1.18 -4.64 26.44
CA GLU A 118 0.85 -4.81 27.86
C GLU A 118 0.64 -6.29 28.25
N ASP A 119 0.51 -7.21 27.28
CA ASP A 119 0.33 -8.64 27.54
C ASP A 119 1.69 -9.38 27.64
N PRO A 120 2.11 -9.80 28.85
CA PRO A 120 3.41 -10.45 29.06
C PRO A 120 3.51 -11.85 28.44
N SER A 121 2.39 -12.44 27.98
CA SER A 121 2.40 -13.72 27.27
C SER A 121 2.84 -13.58 25.81
N LYS A 122 2.76 -12.36 25.25
CA LYS A 122 3.07 -12.06 23.85
C LYS A 122 4.51 -11.62 23.66
N ILE A 123 4.95 -11.73 22.42
CA ILE A 123 6.21 -11.15 21.94
C ILE A 123 5.84 -10.25 20.75
N VAL A 124 5.97 -8.93 20.92
CA VAL A 124 5.51 -7.95 19.95
C VAL A 124 6.66 -7.50 19.07
N ILE A 125 6.51 -7.71 17.76
CA ILE A 125 7.56 -7.44 16.76
C ILE A 125 7.08 -6.37 15.80
N ALA A 126 7.77 -5.23 15.75
CA ALA A 126 7.50 -4.17 14.78
C ALA A 126 8.30 -4.39 13.49
N SER A 127 7.68 -4.09 12.35
CA SER A 127 8.33 -4.01 11.04
C SER A 127 8.07 -2.65 10.40
N ILE A 128 9.13 -1.92 10.07
CA ILE A 128 9.03 -0.52 9.60
C ILE A 128 9.18 -0.43 8.08
N ALA A 129 8.20 0.16 7.38
CA ALA A 129 8.24 0.34 5.93
C ALA A 129 9.22 1.45 5.45
N PRO A 130 9.71 1.39 4.20
CA PRO A 130 10.73 2.31 3.70
C PRO A 130 10.37 3.80 3.80
N SER A 131 9.10 4.16 3.61
CA SER A 131 8.67 5.57 3.62
C SER A 131 8.44 6.15 5.02
N VAL A 132 8.29 5.32 6.06
CA VAL A 132 7.99 5.80 7.42
C VAL A 132 9.09 6.73 7.94
N PRO A 133 10.40 6.37 7.83
CA PRO A 133 11.49 7.25 8.21
C PRO A 133 11.51 8.62 7.52
N ALA A 134 11.06 8.71 6.27
CA ALA A 134 11.09 9.96 5.52
C ALA A 134 9.91 10.91 5.83
N GLY A 135 8.82 10.40 6.43
CA GLY A 135 7.60 11.16 6.67
C GLY A 135 7.27 11.41 8.15
N ILE A 136 7.65 10.51 9.06
CA ILE A 136 7.19 10.56 10.45
C ILE A 136 7.60 11.85 11.17
N GLY A 137 8.76 12.42 10.83
CA GLY A 137 9.31 13.62 11.48
C GLY A 137 8.40 14.84 11.37
N GLU A 138 7.58 14.93 10.33
CA GLU A 138 6.67 16.05 10.10
C GLU A 138 5.57 16.13 11.17
N PHE A 139 5.15 14.98 11.72
CA PHE A 139 4.25 14.97 12.88
C PHE A 139 4.90 15.55 14.15
N PHE A 140 6.21 15.75 14.16
CA PHE A 140 6.96 16.31 15.28
C PHE A 140 7.57 17.68 14.93
N GLY A 141 7.10 18.32 13.85
CA GLY A 141 7.54 19.65 13.44
C GLY A 141 8.91 19.68 12.74
N LEU A 142 9.45 18.52 12.34
CA LEU A 142 10.66 18.48 11.53
C LEU A 142 10.35 18.75 10.05
N PRO A 143 11.30 19.27 9.27
CA PRO A 143 11.14 19.45 7.83
C PRO A 143 10.79 18.15 7.10
N SER A 144 9.97 18.24 6.04
CA SER A 144 9.66 17.09 5.19
C SER A 144 10.94 16.48 4.61
N GLY A 145 11.02 15.15 4.60
CA GLY A 145 12.23 14.42 4.21
C GLY A 145 13.29 14.26 5.30
N SER A 146 13.05 14.71 6.54
CA SER A 146 13.93 14.37 7.67
C SER A 146 13.95 12.85 7.88
N TYR A 147 15.07 12.20 7.54
CA TYR A 147 15.18 10.74 7.51
C TYR A 147 15.52 10.14 8.90
N LEU A 148 14.50 9.58 9.57
CA LEU A 148 14.55 9.14 10.98
C LEU A 148 14.63 7.62 11.16
N ASP A 149 15.48 6.92 10.39
CA ASP A 149 15.48 5.45 10.31
C ASP A 149 15.82 4.78 11.66
N GLY A 150 17.06 4.96 12.17
CA GLY A 150 17.46 4.43 13.48
C GLY A 150 16.69 5.05 14.65
N ASN A 151 16.22 6.29 14.50
CA ASN A 151 15.41 6.98 15.51
C ASN A 151 14.06 6.26 15.71
N ILE A 152 13.37 5.83 14.64
CA ILE A 152 12.14 5.04 14.75
C ILE A 152 12.41 3.73 15.48
N ALA A 153 13.52 3.04 15.16
CA ALA A 153 13.87 1.80 15.83
C ALA A 153 14.03 2.00 17.36
N GLY A 154 14.76 3.05 17.76
CA GLY A 154 14.90 3.42 19.17
C GLY A 154 13.56 3.81 19.81
N ALA A 155 12.73 4.56 19.11
CA ALA A 155 11.41 4.97 19.59
C ALA A 155 10.47 3.77 19.83
N CYS A 156 10.48 2.79 18.93
CA CYS A 156 9.70 1.55 19.10
C CYS A 156 10.22 0.71 20.27
N LYS A 157 11.54 0.64 20.48
CA LYS A 157 12.09 -0.02 21.68
C LYS A 157 11.65 0.69 22.96
N THR A 158 11.67 2.03 22.98
CA THR A 158 11.17 2.83 24.12
C THR A 158 9.66 2.66 24.35
N LEU A 159 8.87 2.42 23.29
CA LEU A 159 7.45 2.07 23.40
C LEU A 159 7.20 0.69 24.02
N GLY A 160 8.19 -0.21 24.02
CA GLY A 160 8.11 -1.55 24.61
C GLY A 160 8.10 -2.70 23.61
N PHE A 161 8.34 -2.48 22.31
CA PHE A 161 8.43 -3.58 21.35
C PHE A 161 9.64 -4.49 21.64
N ASP A 162 9.43 -5.80 21.69
CA ASP A 162 10.48 -6.79 21.95
C ASP A 162 11.53 -6.82 20.83
N TYR A 163 11.07 -6.77 19.58
CA TYR A 163 11.92 -6.73 18.39
C TYR A 163 11.44 -5.66 17.41
N VAL A 164 12.38 -4.96 16.77
CA VAL A 164 12.11 -3.96 15.75
C VAL A 164 12.94 -4.31 14.51
N LEU A 165 12.24 -4.71 13.46
CA LEU A 165 12.78 -5.21 12.20
C LEU A 165 12.63 -4.16 11.09
N ASN A 166 13.49 -4.26 10.09
CA ASN A 166 13.44 -3.37 8.93
C ASN A 166 12.70 -4.06 7.79
N ASN A 167 11.57 -3.52 7.32
CA ASN A 167 10.85 -4.13 6.20
C ASN A 167 11.58 -3.97 4.87
N ASN A 168 12.58 -3.09 4.79
CA ASN A 168 13.45 -2.98 3.61
C ASN A 168 14.28 -4.26 3.39
N PHE A 169 14.50 -5.06 4.44
CA PHE A 169 15.02 -6.43 4.29
C PHE A 169 14.09 -7.28 3.40
N SER A 170 12.79 -7.25 3.67
CA SER A 170 11.83 -8.01 2.86
C SER A 170 11.56 -7.36 1.52
N ALA A 171 11.80 -6.05 1.36
CA ALA A 171 11.83 -5.42 0.04
C ALA A 171 12.98 -5.99 -0.81
N ASP A 172 14.17 -6.22 -0.23
CA ASP A 172 15.24 -6.93 -0.94
C ASP A 172 14.82 -8.36 -1.32
N LEU A 173 14.09 -9.08 -0.45
CA LEU A 173 13.55 -10.40 -0.80
C LEU A 173 12.54 -10.33 -1.94
N THR A 174 11.63 -9.36 -1.92
CA THR A 174 10.69 -9.12 -3.02
C THR A 174 11.43 -8.96 -4.33
N ILE A 175 12.53 -8.21 -4.36
CA ILE A 175 13.33 -8.05 -5.59
C ILE A 175 14.00 -9.35 -6.04
N MET A 176 14.50 -10.16 -5.11
CA MET A 176 15.12 -11.44 -5.47
C MET A 176 14.13 -12.36 -6.19
N GLU A 177 12.88 -12.42 -5.72
CA GLU A 177 11.82 -13.23 -6.34
C GLU A 177 11.21 -12.57 -7.57
N GLU A 178 10.90 -11.27 -7.53
CA GLU A 178 10.19 -10.56 -8.60
C GLU A 178 11.09 -10.36 -9.85
N ALA A 179 12.39 -10.13 -9.65
CA ALA A 179 13.35 -10.10 -10.75
C ALA A 179 13.57 -11.51 -11.34
N HIS A 180 13.57 -12.55 -10.51
CA HIS A 180 13.63 -13.93 -10.98
C HIS A 180 12.37 -14.32 -11.78
N GLU A 181 11.20 -13.92 -11.30
CA GLU A 181 9.93 -14.13 -11.99
C GLU A 181 9.90 -13.42 -13.34
N LEU A 182 10.34 -12.16 -13.41
CA LEU A 182 10.44 -11.40 -14.66
C LEU A 182 11.30 -12.15 -15.68
N GLN A 183 12.47 -12.63 -15.27
CA GLN A 183 13.38 -13.39 -16.13
C GLN A 183 12.73 -14.66 -16.67
N ARG A 184 12.10 -15.45 -15.80
CA ARG A 184 11.35 -16.65 -16.20
C ARG A 184 10.24 -16.31 -17.20
N ARG A 185 9.51 -15.21 -16.99
CA ARG A 185 8.42 -14.81 -17.90
C ARG A 185 8.94 -14.40 -19.27
N MET A 186 10.08 -13.72 -19.32
CA MET A 186 10.75 -13.35 -20.57
C MET A 186 11.34 -14.53 -21.34
N GLU A 187 11.67 -15.62 -20.66
CA GLU A 187 12.22 -16.84 -21.28
C GLU A 187 11.14 -17.85 -21.69
N GLY A 188 9.98 -17.81 -21.03
CA GLY A 188 8.85 -18.70 -21.28
C GLY A 188 7.71 -18.05 -22.05
N ASN A 189 6.62 -18.80 -22.22
CA ASN A 189 5.37 -18.30 -22.80
C ASN A 189 4.40 -17.82 -21.72
N SER A 190 4.91 -17.03 -20.76
CA SER A 190 4.11 -16.49 -19.64
C SER A 190 3.53 -15.12 -19.98
N ALA A 191 2.56 -14.66 -19.18
CA ALA A 191 1.88 -13.40 -19.40
C ALA A 191 2.81 -12.18 -19.20
N LEU A 192 2.97 -11.37 -20.25
CA LEU A 192 3.63 -10.06 -20.26
C LEU A 192 2.66 -8.94 -20.68
N PRO A 193 2.77 -7.71 -20.14
CA PRO A 193 3.75 -7.29 -19.13
C PRO A 193 3.57 -8.00 -17.79
N GLN A 194 4.66 -8.18 -17.05
CA GLN A 194 4.56 -8.43 -15.62
C GLN A 194 4.14 -7.12 -14.93
N PHE A 195 3.14 -7.19 -14.06
CA PHE A 195 2.76 -6.09 -13.19
C PHE A 195 3.34 -6.33 -11.80
N THR A 196 3.86 -5.29 -11.15
CA THR A 196 4.19 -5.40 -9.73
C THR A 196 2.93 -5.67 -8.90
N SER A 197 3.11 -6.32 -7.75
CA SER A 197 2.00 -6.78 -6.89
C SER A 197 2.08 -6.27 -5.44
N CYS A 198 3.10 -5.46 -5.11
CA CYS A 198 3.35 -5.03 -3.74
C CYS A 198 2.35 -3.98 -3.20
N CYS A 199 1.60 -3.30 -4.09
CA CYS A 199 0.58 -2.31 -3.74
C CYS A 199 -0.81 -2.97 -3.62
N PRO A 200 -1.38 -3.13 -2.41
CA PRO A 200 -2.63 -3.88 -2.23
C PRO A 200 -3.86 -3.20 -2.85
N ALA A 201 -3.87 -1.87 -2.94
CA ALA A 201 -4.93 -1.14 -3.62
C ALA A 201 -4.92 -1.39 -5.13
N TRP A 202 -3.72 -1.50 -5.74
CA TRP A 202 -3.55 -1.89 -7.13
C TRP A 202 -4.01 -3.32 -7.38
N VAL A 203 -3.54 -4.28 -6.58
CA VAL A 203 -3.96 -5.68 -6.66
C VAL A 203 -5.48 -5.79 -6.59
N LYS A 204 -6.11 -5.15 -5.59
CA LYS A 204 -7.57 -5.19 -5.45
C LYS A 204 -8.29 -4.53 -6.64
N TYR A 205 -7.71 -3.49 -7.25
CA TYR A 205 -8.26 -2.88 -8.46
C TYR A 205 -8.26 -3.87 -9.64
N VAL A 206 -7.16 -4.58 -9.87
CA VAL A 206 -7.07 -5.60 -10.92
C VAL A 206 -8.04 -6.74 -10.65
N GLU A 207 -8.09 -7.27 -9.43
CA GLU A 207 -9.00 -8.37 -9.05
C GLU A 207 -10.48 -8.02 -9.33
N MET A 208 -10.89 -6.76 -9.13
CA MET A 208 -12.29 -6.34 -9.32
C MET A 208 -12.61 -5.92 -10.75
N TYR A 209 -11.76 -5.10 -11.38
CA TYR A 209 -12.08 -4.44 -12.66
C TYR A 209 -11.43 -5.11 -13.88
N TYR A 210 -10.34 -5.85 -13.69
CA TYR A 210 -9.59 -6.52 -14.75
C TYR A 210 -9.21 -7.97 -14.35
N PRO A 211 -10.18 -8.80 -13.90
CA PRO A 211 -9.87 -10.13 -13.37
C PRO A 211 -9.18 -11.06 -14.38
N SER A 212 -9.41 -10.88 -15.68
CA SER A 212 -8.69 -11.61 -16.74
C SER A 212 -7.18 -11.32 -16.78
N LEU A 213 -6.74 -10.22 -16.16
CA LEU A 213 -5.35 -9.80 -16.11
C LEU A 213 -4.64 -10.17 -14.80
N VAL A 214 -5.27 -10.89 -13.86
CA VAL A 214 -4.61 -11.31 -12.61
C VAL A 214 -3.34 -12.12 -12.85
N LYS A 215 -3.28 -12.88 -13.95
CA LYS A 215 -2.07 -13.64 -14.36
C LYS A 215 -0.87 -12.75 -14.70
N HIS A 216 -1.09 -11.47 -14.97
CA HIS A 216 -0.02 -10.51 -15.22
C HIS A 216 0.59 -9.98 -13.92
N LEU A 217 -0.12 -10.00 -12.79
CA LEU A 217 0.46 -9.65 -11.49
C LEU A 217 1.60 -10.63 -11.16
N SER A 218 2.69 -10.11 -10.62
CA SER A 218 3.75 -10.91 -10.01
C SER A 218 3.16 -11.76 -8.89
N THR A 219 3.49 -13.04 -8.86
CA THR A 219 3.08 -13.96 -7.79
C THR A 219 3.81 -13.66 -6.47
N THR A 220 4.88 -12.88 -6.54
CA THR A 220 5.66 -12.44 -5.39
C THR A 220 4.78 -11.68 -4.39
N ARG A 221 4.82 -12.08 -3.12
CA ARG A 221 4.13 -11.37 -2.02
C ARG A 221 4.73 -9.98 -1.82
N SER A 222 3.94 -9.06 -1.26
CA SER A 222 4.49 -7.76 -0.86
C SER A 222 5.53 -7.90 0.26
N PRO A 223 6.43 -6.92 0.46
CA PRO A 223 7.45 -6.98 1.50
C PRO A 223 6.91 -7.30 2.90
N PHE A 224 5.77 -6.71 3.28
CA PHE A 224 5.14 -6.99 4.59
C PHE A 224 4.60 -8.42 4.68
N SER A 225 3.96 -8.89 3.62
CA SER A 225 3.43 -10.26 3.57
C SER A 225 4.55 -11.30 3.63
N MET A 226 5.67 -11.06 2.94
CA MET A 226 6.90 -11.86 3.09
C MET A 226 7.47 -11.78 4.50
N GLN A 227 7.58 -10.57 5.07
CA GLN A 227 8.18 -10.42 6.39
C GLN A 227 7.34 -11.11 7.46
N GLY A 228 6.02 -11.01 7.40
CA GLY A 228 5.13 -11.72 8.33
C GLY A 228 5.32 -13.23 8.27
N ALA A 229 5.36 -13.80 7.06
CA ALA A 229 5.60 -15.23 6.87
C ALA A 229 6.95 -15.65 7.46
N LEU A 230 7.99 -14.85 7.25
CA LEU A 230 9.33 -15.12 7.76
C LEU A 230 9.49 -14.86 9.26
N VAL A 231 8.75 -13.91 9.82
CA VAL A 231 8.70 -13.64 11.27
C VAL A 231 8.15 -14.86 12.00
N LYS A 232 7.04 -15.43 11.50
CA LYS A 232 6.39 -16.61 12.07
C LYS A 232 7.12 -17.93 11.78
N SER A 233 8.04 -17.95 10.81
CA SER A 233 8.79 -19.15 10.44
C SER A 233 10.28 -19.05 10.77
N TYR A 234 11.07 -18.41 9.91
CA TYR A 234 12.52 -18.32 10.03
C TYR A 234 12.97 -17.57 11.29
N PHE A 235 12.40 -16.41 11.60
CA PHE A 235 12.79 -15.62 12.77
C PHE A 235 12.41 -16.34 14.06
N ALA A 236 11.16 -16.81 14.18
CA ALA A 236 10.69 -17.59 15.32
C ALA A 236 11.59 -18.81 15.58
N ARG A 237 11.90 -19.60 14.54
CA ARG A 237 12.82 -20.75 14.66
C ARG A 237 14.21 -20.34 15.12
N LYS A 238 14.77 -19.26 14.56
CA LYS A 238 16.11 -18.77 14.88
C LYS A 238 16.21 -18.24 16.32
N LYS A 239 15.14 -17.61 16.81
CA LYS A 239 15.05 -17.08 18.18
C LYS A 239 14.50 -18.08 19.19
N LYS A 240 14.10 -19.28 18.75
CA LYS A 240 13.44 -20.31 19.57
C LYS A 240 12.16 -19.79 20.25
N ILE A 241 11.38 -19.04 19.49
CA ILE A 241 10.09 -18.48 19.92
C ILE A 241 8.97 -19.32 19.32
N ASP A 242 7.93 -19.60 20.11
CA ASP A 242 6.68 -20.15 19.61
C ASP A 242 5.96 -19.11 18.72
N PRO A 243 5.74 -19.40 17.42
CA PRO A 243 5.06 -18.49 16.50
C PRO A 243 3.69 -18.00 16.99
N ALA A 244 2.97 -18.81 17.78
CA ALA A 244 1.65 -18.46 18.32
C ALA A 244 1.71 -17.35 19.39
N ARG A 245 2.88 -17.11 19.98
CA ARG A 245 3.11 -16.02 20.94
C ARG A 245 3.46 -14.71 20.27
N ILE A 246 3.88 -14.73 19.01
CA ILE A 246 4.30 -13.54 18.30
C ILE A 246 3.08 -12.71 17.91
N VAL A 247 3.12 -11.41 18.18
CA VAL A 247 2.24 -10.41 17.56
C VAL A 247 3.10 -9.57 16.62
N HIS A 248 2.95 -9.78 15.31
CA HIS A 248 3.66 -9.04 14.28
C HIS A 248 2.87 -7.79 13.89
N VAL A 249 3.51 -6.63 14.08
CA VAL A 249 2.95 -5.31 13.81
C VAL A 249 3.66 -4.69 12.61
N ALA A 250 2.92 -4.51 11.51
CA ALA A 250 3.38 -3.77 10.34
C ALA A 250 3.13 -2.27 10.54
N ILE A 251 4.18 -1.45 10.40
CA ILE A 251 4.08 0.01 10.46
C ILE A 251 4.29 0.57 9.06
N ALA A 252 3.22 1.03 8.41
CA ALA A 252 3.22 1.36 6.99
C ALA A 252 2.66 2.76 6.68
N PRO A 253 3.05 3.37 5.55
CA PRO A 253 2.47 4.64 5.11
C PRO A 253 1.08 4.50 4.46
N CYS A 254 0.37 3.37 4.64
CA CYS A 254 -0.71 2.96 3.74
C CYS A 254 -1.89 2.30 4.46
N THR A 255 -3.09 2.86 4.29
CA THR A 255 -4.32 2.27 4.82
C THR A 255 -4.69 0.94 4.14
N ALA A 256 -4.37 0.76 2.86
CA ALA A 256 -4.70 -0.48 2.14
C ALA A 256 -3.91 -1.69 2.66
N LYS A 257 -2.82 -1.49 3.42
CA LYS A 257 -2.10 -2.59 4.08
C LYS A 257 -2.95 -3.23 5.19
N LYS A 258 -3.86 -2.49 5.84
CA LYS A 258 -4.88 -3.06 6.76
C LYS A 258 -5.79 -4.08 6.10
N TYR A 259 -6.14 -3.86 4.83
CA TYR A 259 -6.87 -4.85 4.02
C TYR A 259 -5.99 -6.05 3.67
N GLU A 260 -4.73 -5.82 3.29
CA GLU A 260 -3.83 -6.89 2.87
C GLU A 260 -3.59 -7.93 3.97
N ILE A 261 -3.32 -7.51 5.21
CA ILE A 261 -3.07 -8.43 6.32
C ILE A 261 -4.30 -9.31 6.66
N GLY A 262 -5.48 -8.92 6.17
CA GLY A 262 -6.72 -9.66 6.32
C GLY A 262 -6.98 -10.72 5.26
N ARG A 263 -6.13 -10.83 4.22
CA ARG A 263 -6.33 -11.76 3.10
C ARG A 263 -6.04 -13.21 3.52
N GLU A 264 -6.96 -14.12 3.20
CA GLU A 264 -6.93 -15.51 3.67
C GLU A 264 -5.73 -16.30 3.12
N GLU A 265 -5.35 -16.03 1.87
CA GLU A 265 -4.20 -16.65 1.21
C GLU A 265 -2.85 -16.18 1.76
N LEU A 266 -2.83 -15.12 2.59
CA LEU A 266 -1.62 -14.58 3.23
C LEU A 266 -1.42 -15.12 4.65
N THR A 267 -1.86 -16.34 4.89
CA THR A 267 -1.56 -17.11 6.11
C THR A 267 -0.26 -17.91 5.95
N THR A 268 0.37 -18.26 7.08
CA THR A 268 1.58 -19.08 7.14
C THR A 268 1.36 -20.16 8.18
N ASP A 269 1.37 -21.43 7.72
CA ASP A 269 1.23 -22.61 8.56
C ASP A 269 -0.01 -22.55 9.51
N GLY A 270 -1.14 -22.05 8.98
CA GLY A 270 -2.41 -21.92 9.72
C GLY A 270 -2.53 -20.68 10.61
N LEU A 271 -1.48 -19.85 10.67
CA LEU A 271 -1.48 -18.58 11.41
C LEU A 271 -1.59 -17.39 10.46
N ARG A 272 -2.12 -16.27 10.94
CA ARG A 272 -1.97 -14.99 10.25
C ARG A 272 -0.49 -14.62 10.21
N SER A 273 0.00 -14.24 9.03
CA SER A 273 1.41 -13.87 8.85
C SER A 273 1.74 -12.54 9.54
N THR A 274 0.82 -11.58 9.47
CA THR A 274 0.90 -10.27 10.13
C THR A 274 -0.40 -10.05 10.91
N ASP A 275 -0.28 -9.67 12.17
CA ASP A 275 -1.42 -9.64 13.09
C ASP A 275 -2.09 -8.27 13.12
N ILE A 276 -1.29 -7.19 13.15
CA ILE A 276 -1.77 -5.82 13.24
C ILE A 276 -1.03 -4.96 12.21
N GLU A 277 -1.75 -4.04 11.58
CA GLU A 277 -1.16 -2.95 10.80
C GLU A 277 -1.54 -1.63 11.47
N ILE A 278 -0.54 -0.76 11.63
CA ILE A 278 -0.73 0.63 12.00
C ILE A 278 -0.04 1.55 11.00
N THR A 279 -0.55 2.75 10.83
CA THR A 279 0.04 3.71 9.90
C THR A 279 1.19 4.51 10.53
N THR A 280 1.91 5.31 9.72
CA THR A 280 2.88 6.30 10.24
C THR A 280 2.22 7.29 11.20
N ASN A 281 1.01 7.76 10.88
CA ASN A 281 0.25 8.65 11.75
C ASN A 281 -0.11 7.97 13.08
N GLU A 282 -0.53 6.71 13.05
CA GLU A 282 -0.81 5.95 14.27
C GLU A 282 0.43 5.73 15.15
N LEU A 283 1.60 5.44 14.55
CA LEU A 283 2.85 5.40 15.31
C LEU A 283 3.15 6.77 15.94
N ALA A 284 2.95 7.87 15.20
CA ALA A 284 3.12 9.21 15.76
C ALA A 284 2.15 9.50 16.91
N MET A 285 0.90 9.02 16.83
CA MET A 285 -0.07 9.10 17.93
C MET A 285 0.41 8.34 19.16
N MET A 286 0.91 7.10 19.00
CA MET A 286 1.45 6.31 20.11
C MET A 286 2.63 7.02 20.80
N LEU A 287 3.56 7.56 20.01
CA LEU A 287 4.72 8.28 20.54
C LEU A 287 4.32 9.55 21.30
N ARG A 288 3.35 10.33 20.77
CA ARG A 288 2.81 11.50 21.47
C ARG A 288 2.11 11.10 22.77
N GLU A 289 1.31 10.05 22.75
CA GLU A 289 0.59 9.56 23.94
C GLU A 289 1.55 9.11 25.05
N LYS A 290 2.70 8.53 24.69
CA LYS A 290 3.76 8.14 25.65
C LYS A 290 4.81 9.22 25.89
N ASN A 291 4.62 10.44 25.37
CA ASN A 291 5.57 11.56 25.47
C ASN A 291 7.00 11.23 25.00
N ILE A 292 7.13 10.41 23.96
CA ILE A 292 8.43 10.00 23.40
C ILE A 292 8.84 10.98 22.30
N HIS A 293 9.97 11.66 22.49
CA HIS A 293 10.55 12.55 21.49
C HIS A 293 11.44 11.79 20.49
N ILE A 294 10.93 11.57 19.27
CA ILE A 294 11.58 10.70 18.27
C ILE A 294 12.96 11.19 17.83
N ALA A 295 13.18 12.49 17.63
CA ALA A 295 14.45 13.01 17.12
C ALA A 295 15.63 12.77 18.09
N GLY A 296 15.34 12.62 19.39
CA GLY A 296 16.33 12.30 20.41
C GLY A 296 16.60 10.80 20.58
N GLN A 297 15.80 9.92 19.97
CA GLN A 297 15.97 8.49 20.11
C GLN A 297 17.20 8.00 19.34
N LYS A 298 17.94 7.08 19.95
CA LYS A 298 19.04 6.36 19.28
C LYS A 298 18.70 4.88 19.31
N GLY A 299 18.83 4.21 18.19
CA GLY A 299 18.55 2.79 18.07
C GLY A 299 19.01 2.22 16.74
N ALA A 300 18.95 0.90 16.66
CA ALA A 300 19.20 0.15 15.44
C ALA A 300 18.16 -0.97 15.36
N PHE A 301 17.86 -1.41 14.15
CA PHE A 301 17.03 -2.59 13.93
C PHE A 301 17.72 -3.85 14.47
N ASP A 302 16.91 -4.80 14.94
CA ASP A 302 17.39 -6.09 15.39
C ASP A 302 17.95 -6.92 14.23
N SER A 303 19.01 -7.68 14.51
CA SER A 303 19.61 -8.60 13.53
C SER A 303 18.66 -9.72 13.09
N SER A 304 18.98 -10.33 11.94
CA SER A 304 18.23 -11.44 11.30
C SER A 304 16.99 -11.03 10.51
N MET A 305 16.77 -9.73 10.32
CA MET A 305 15.76 -9.09 9.46
C MET A 305 15.89 -7.56 9.53
N GLY A 306 17.10 -7.06 9.79
CA GLY A 306 17.35 -5.65 10.14
C GLY A 306 18.22 -4.91 9.13
N LYS A 307 19.00 -5.64 8.32
CA LYS A 307 19.84 -5.04 7.28
C LYS A 307 19.08 -4.93 5.97
N ALA A 308 19.29 -3.83 5.26
CA ALA A 308 18.66 -3.55 3.99
C ALA A 308 19.65 -2.92 3.01
N SER A 309 19.44 -3.16 1.72
CA SER A 309 20.17 -2.51 0.65
C SER A 309 19.53 -1.17 0.28
N GLY A 310 20.27 -0.33 -0.45
CA GLY A 310 19.72 0.86 -1.08
C GLY A 310 18.53 0.57 -2.02
N SER A 311 18.53 -0.59 -2.68
CA SER A 311 17.39 -1.04 -3.50
C SER A 311 16.13 -1.27 -2.65
N GLY A 312 16.26 -1.84 -1.44
CA GLY A 312 15.14 -1.98 -0.51
C GLY A 312 14.63 -0.64 0.03
N ILE A 313 15.51 0.35 0.22
CA ILE A 313 15.16 1.69 0.73
C ILE A 313 14.28 2.46 -0.27
N ILE A 314 14.61 2.43 -1.57
CA ILE A 314 13.90 3.24 -2.58
C ILE A 314 12.49 2.72 -2.90
N PHE A 315 12.07 1.56 -2.41
CA PHE A 315 10.70 1.02 -2.60
C PHE A 315 9.59 2.01 -2.24
N GLY A 316 9.88 2.97 -1.36
CA GLY A 316 8.94 4.00 -0.98
C GLY A 316 8.58 4.97 -2.11
N ASN A 317 9.45 5.14 -3.09
CA ASN A 317 9.31 6.05 -4.22
C ASN A 317 8.63 5.37 -5.40
N SER A 318 7.79 6.10 -6.14
CA SER A 318 7.32 5.66 -7.46
C SER A 318 8.52 5.50 -8.40
N GLY A 319 8.70 4.28 -8.91
CA GLY A 319 9.84 3.86 -9.73
C GLY A 319 10.94 3.18 -8.92
N GLY A 320 10.83 3.16 -7.60
CA GLY A 320 11.80 2.51 -6.72
C GLY A 320 11.81 0.99 -6.85
N VAL A 321 10.63 0.37 -6.97
CA VAL A 321 10.52 -1.09 -7.16
C VAL A 321 11.09 -1.49 -8.51
N MET A 322 10.72 -0.75 -9.57
CA MET A 322 11.23 -0.92 -10.92
C MET A 322 12.75 -0.81 -10.97
N ARG A 323 13.33 0.26 -10.39
CA ARG A 323 14.78 0.46 -10.30
C ARG A 323 15.47 -0.70 -9.59
N ALA A 324 14.94 -1.09 -8.43
CA ALA A 324 15.49 -2.17 -7.62
C ALA A 324 15.44 -3.54 -8.35
N ALA A 325 14.33 -3.83 -9.04
CA ALA A 325 14.16 -5.03 -9.85
C ALA A 325 15.13 -5.05 -11.03
N LEU A 326 15.24 -3.94 -11.77
CA LEU A 326 16.16 -3.82 -12.91
C LEU A 326 17.63 -3.92 -12.48
N ARG A 327 17.99 -3.38 -11.31
CA ARG A 327 19.34 -3.53 -10.73
C ARG A 327 19.72 -5.00 -10.53
N THR A 328 18.82 -5.79 -9.97
CA THR A 328 19.05 -7.23 -9.71
C THR A 328 18.93 -8.05 -10.99
N ALA A 329 17.97 -7.74 -11.86
CA ALA A 329 17.83 -8.38 -13.17
C ALA A 329 19.09 -8.19 -14.03
N HIS A 330 19.70 -6.99 -13.98
CA HIS A 330 20.96 -6.72 -14.65
C HIS A 330 22.09 -7.64 -14.16
N TYR A 331 22.24 -7.79 -12.83
CA TYR A 331 23.23 -8.69 -12.27
C TYR A 331 22.99 -10.14 -12.68
N ASN A 332 21.76 -10.63 -12.53
CA ASN A 332 21.39 -11.99 -12.86
C ASN A 332 21.64 -12.35 -14.34
N LEU A 333 21.42 -11.40 -15.27
CA LEU A 333 21.58 -11.63 -16.72
C LEU A 333 23.03 -11.43 -17.22
N THR A 334 23.82 -10.58 -16.56
CA THR A 334 25.16 -10.19 -17.06
C THR A 334 26.32 -10.65 -16.17
N GLY A 335 26.02 -11.10 -14.95
CA GLY A 335 27.01 -11.38 -13.90
C GLY A 335 27.64 -10.12 -13.30
N LYS A 336 27.18 -8.91 -13.66
CA LYS A 336 27.76 -7.64 -13.23
C LYS A 336 26.69 -6.71 -12.67
N ASN A 337 27.01 -5.99 -11.60
CA ASN A 337 26.15 -4.93 -11.11
C ASN A 337 26.11 -3.78 -12.12
N PRO A 338 24.96 -3.13 -12.32
CA PRO A 338 24.90 -1.94 -13.15
C PRO A 338 25.60 -0.75 -12.48
N ALA A 339 26.07 0.17 -13.30
CA ALA A 339 26.73 1.40 -12.89
C ALA A 339 26.22 2.60 -13.72
N GLY A 340 26.61 3.81 -13.33
CA GLY A 340 26.27 5.03 -14.06
C GLY A 340 24.76 5.22 -14.20
N ASP A 341 24.31 5.59 -15.39
CA ASP A 341 22.90 5.92 -15.64
C ASP A 341 21.95 4.73 -15.40
N PHE A 342 22.39 3.48 -15.63
CA PHE A 342 21.55 2.31 -15.36
C PHE A 342 21.35 2.06 -13.85
N LEU A 343 22.31 2.45 -13.01
CA LEU A 343 22.14 2.33 -11.57
C LEU A 343 21.05 3.29 -11.06
N GLU A 344 20.98 4.48 -11.68
CA GLU A 344 20.08 5.54 -11.26
C GLU A 344 18.72 5.49 -11.97
N LEU A 345 18.67 5.20 -13.27
CA LEU A 345 17.46 5.19 -14.11
C LEU A 345 16.57 6.41 -13.82
N LYS A 346 17.13 7.60 -14.03
CA LYS A 346 16.51 8.88 -13.65
C LYS A 346 15.18 9.11 -14.37
N GLU A 347 15.02 8.54 -15.57
CA GLU A 347 13.80 8.58 -16.38
C GLU A 347 12.60 7.95 -15.67
N LEU A 348 12.84 7.05 -14.72
CA LEU A 348 11.80 6.35 -13.95
C LEU A 348 11.50 7.03 -12.60
N GLN A 349 12.22 8.10 -12.26
CA GLN A 349 12.07 8.85 -11.01
C GLN A 349 11.11 10.04 -11.17
N GLY A 350 10.76 10.68 -10.04
CA GLY A 350 9.94 11.90 -10.04
C GLY A 350 8.43 11.67 -9.99
N LEU A 351 7.70 12.78 -10.11
CA LEU A 351 6.26 12.91 -9.86
C LEU A 351 5.44 13.09 -11.15
N THR A 352 5.90 12.50 -12.25
CA THR A 352 5.08 12.35 -13.46
C THR A 352 4.24 11.07 -13.33
N GLY A 353 2.94 11.15 -13.67
CA GLY A 353 1.97 10.06 -13.45
C GLY A 353 2.24 8.76 -14.22
N LEU A 354 2.85 8.88 -15.41
CA LEU A 354 3.38 7.78 -16.21
C LEU A 354 4.80 8.14 -16.60
N LYS A 355 5.73 7.22 -16.36
CA LYS A 355 7.13 7.30 -16.74
C LYS A 355 7.49 6.04 -17.51
N GLU A 356 8.27 6.17 -18.57
CA GLU A 356 8.61 5.08 -19.47
C GLU A 356 10.11 5.09 -19.76
N ALA A 357 10.68 3.91 -19.94
CA ALA A 357 12.04 3.77 -20.43
C ALA A 357 12.18 2.48 -21.24
N THR A 358 13.11 2.49 -22.19
CA THR A 358 13.62 1.27 -22.80
C THR A 358 15.01 1.01 -22.23
N VAL A 359 15.17 -0.07 -21.48
CA VAL A 359 16.40 -0.41 -20.78
C VAL A 359 17.09 -1.60 -21.45
N LYS A 360 18.40 -1.51 -21.65
CA LYS A 360 19.20 -2.59 -22.25
C LYS A 360 19.94 -3.35 -21.17
N ILE A 361 19.73 -4.67 -21.10
CA ILE A 361 20.41 -5.58 -20.18
C ILE A 361 21.07 -6.69 -20.99
N GLY A 362 22.39 -6.64 -21.11
CA GLY A 362 23.12 -7.51 -22.04
C GLY A 362 22.60 -7.33 -23.46
N ASP A 363 22.14 -8.42 -24.07
CA ASP A 363 21.57 -8.42 -25.43
C ASP A 363 20.05 -8.18 -25.46
N ARG A 364 19.39 -8.08 -24.30
CA ARG A 364 17.94 -7.89 -24.22
C ARG A 364 17.60 -6.41 -24.08
N SER A 365 16.51 -6.01 -24.73
CA SER A 365 15.89 -4.69 -24.58
C SER A 365 14.54 -4.87 -23.90
N LEU A 366 14.27 -4.07 -22.87
CA LEU A 366 13.05 -4.13 -22.08
C LEU A 366 12.34 -2.79 -22.10
N ASN A 367 11.07 -2.78 -22.48
CA ASN A 367 10.20 -1.62 -22.36
C ASN A 367 9.52 -1.66 -20.99
N VAL A 368 9.80 -0.65 -20.16
CA VAL A 368 9.26 -0.59 -18.81
C VAL A 368 8.41 0.66 -18.60
N ALA A 369 7.40 0.54 -17.73
CA ALA A 369 6.60 1.67 -17.30
C ALA A 369 6.48 1.73 -15.78
N VAL A 370 6.44 2.95 -15.25
CA VAL A 370 6.15 3.23 -13.85
C VAL A 370 4.95 4.17 -13.83
N VAL A 371 3.88 3.73 -13.19
CA VAL A 371 2.65 4.51 -13.05
C VAL A 371 2.22 4.60 -11.60
N TYR A 372 1.58 5.72 -11.27
CA TYR A 372 0.75 5.78 -10.08
C TYR A 372 -0.64 6.32 -10.39
N GLU A 373 -1.58 6.04 -9.49
CA GLU A 373 -3.02 6.32 -9.63
C GLU A 373 -3.66 5.51 -10.77
N MET A 374 -4.87 4.99 -10.53
CA MET A 374 -5.54 4.10 -11.48
C MET A 374 -5.87 4.80 -12.81
N ARG A 375 -6.03 6.13 -12.80
CA ARG A 375 -6.19 6.94 -14.03
C ARG A 375 -5.05 6.77 -15.04
N ASN A 376 -3.82 6.56 -14.56
CA ASN A 376 -2.65 6.37 -15.43
C ASN A 376 -2.40 4.89 -15.73
N ALA A 377 -2.80 3.98 -14.83
CA ALA A 377 -2.68 2.54 -15.05
C ALA A 377 -3.74 1.98 -16.03
N LYS A 378 -4.96 2.54 -16.03
CA LYS A 378 -6.07 2.07 -16.85
C LYS A 378 -5.76 2.00 -18.35
N PRO A 379 -5.16 3.03 -18.99
CA PRO A 379 -4.78 2.94 -20.40
C PRO A 379 -3.81 1.79 -20.71
N ILE A 380 -2.92 1.44 -19.78
CA ILE A 380 -2.01 0.29 -19.95
C ILE A 380 -2.80 -1.02 -19.88
N LEU A 381 -3.70 -1.16 -18.90
CA LEU A 381 -4.56 -2.33 -18.78
C LEU A 381 -5.42 -2.56 -20.02
N GLU A 382 -5.97 -1.48 -20.60
CA GLU A 382 -6.74 -1.53 -21.84
C GLU A 382 -5.88 -1.97 -23.05
N GLN A 383 -4.63 -1.52 -23.14
CA GLN A 383 -3.68 -1.99 -24.15
C GLN A 383 -3.34 -3.48 -23.98
N VAL A 384 -3.20 -3.97 -22.74
CA VAL A 384 -2.96 -5.39 -22.48
C VAL A 384 -4.16 -6.24 -22.90
N MET A 385 -5.38 -5.80 -22.56
CA MET A 385 -6.62 -6.46 -23.00
C MET A 385 -6.76 -6.50 -24.52
N ALA A 386 -6.33 -5.44 -25.21
CA ALA A 386 -6.37 -5.34 -26.66
C ALA A 386 -5.21 -6.08 -27.36
N GLY A 387 -4.21 -6.59 -26.62
CA GLY A 387 -3.02 -7.22 -27.19
C GLY A 387 -2.06 -6.23 -27.88
N THR A 388 -2.15 -4.93 -27.57
CA THR A 388 -1.33 -3.86 -28.18
C THR A 388 -0.30 -3.27 -27.22
N CYS A 389 -0.21 -3.77 -25.99
CA CYS A 389 0.73 -3.28 -24.99
C CYS A 389 2.18 -3.56 -25.39
N LYS A 390 3.01 -2.52 -25.36
CA LYS A 390 4.44 -2.60 -25.72
C LYS A 390 5.38 -2.92 -24.55
N TYR A 391 4.87 -2.93 -23.31
CA TYR A 391 5.70 -3.06 -22.12
C TYR A 391 5.93 -4.52 -21.74
N ASP A 392 7.08 -4.78 -21.15
CA ASP A 392 7.48 -6.06 -20.58
C ASP A 392 7.30 -6.08 -19.06
N PHE A 393 7.52 -4.94 -18.39
CA PHE A 393 7.40 -4.83 -16.94
C PHE A 393 6.81 -3.48 -16.54
N VAL A 394 5.81 -3.49 -15.66
CA VAL A 394 5.08 -2.29 -15.27
C VAL A 394 4.93 -2.22 -13.75
N GLU A 395 5.51 -1.18 -13.14
CA GLU A 395 5.28 -0.85 -11.74
C GLU A 395 4.00 -0.03 -11.60
N VAL A 396 3.10 -0.46 -10.72
CA VAL A 396 1.87 0.28 -10.43
C VAL A 396 1.72 0.58 -8.94
N MET A 397 1.53 1.86 -8.62
CA MET A 397 1.23 2.35 -7.27
C MET A 397 -0.14 3.05 -7.24
N ALA A 398 -0.89 2.96 -6.15
CA ALA A 398 -2.15 3.70 -6.06
C ALA A 398 -1.94 5.20 -5.74
N CYS A 399 -0.89 5.53 -4.99
CA CYS A 399 -0.70 6.87 -4.42
C CYS A 399 0.31 7.70 -5.23
N GLN A 400 0.04 9.00 -5.36
CA GLN A 400 0.95 9.95 -6.01
C GLN A 400 2.34 9.91 -5.38
N GLY A 401 3.37 9.74 -6.21
CA GLY A 401 4.76 9.60 -5.76
C GLY A 401 5.12 8.26 -5.13
N GLY A 402 4.19 7.30 -5.08
CA GLY A 402 4.38 6.00 -4.43
C GLY A 402 3.98 6.01 -2.96
N CYS A 403 4.58 5.13 -2.16
CA CYS A 403 4.26 4.96 -0.74
C CYS A 403 4.58 6.20 0.11
N ILE A 404 5.53 7.05 -0.30
CA ILE A 404 5.79 8.36 0.36
C ILE A 404 4.56 9.29 0.36
N GLY A 405 3.65 9.10 -0.60
CA GLY A 405 2.38 9.81 -0.69
C GLY A 405 1.18 9.03 -0.19
N GLY A 406 1.41 7.90 0.48
CA GLY A 406 0.36 7.04 1.01
C GLY A 406 -0.50 7.73 2.07
N ALA A 407 -1.73 7.23 2.24
CA ALA A 407 -2.72 7.89 3.09
C ALA A 407 -2.41 7.86 4.59
N GLY A 408 -1.51 6.97 5.03
CA GLY A 408 -1.05 6.87 6.40
C GLY A 408 0.10 7.83 6.75
N GLN A 409 0.60 8.59 5.78
CA GLN A 409 1.62 9.63 5.96
C GLN A 409 0.98 10.98 6.32
N PRO A 410 1.77 11.94 6.83
CA PRO A 410 1.29 13.32 6.98
C PRO A 410 0.74 13.84 5.66
N ALA A 411 -0.26 14.74 5.78
CA ALA A 411 -0.76 15.52 4.65
C ALA A 411 0.40 16.17 3.90
N LYS A 412 0.22 16.37 2.59
CA LYS A 412 1.34 16.62 1.68
C LYS A 412 1.04 17.69 0.66
N THR A 413 2.05 18.46 0.34
CA THR A 413 2.19 19.23 -0.89
C THR A 413 3.06 18.48 -1.89
N ILE A 414 3.25 19.03 -3.10
CA ILE A 414 4.22 18.49 -4.07
C ILE A 414 5.64 18.60 -3.53
N SER A 415 5.99 19.73 -2.89
CA SER A 415 7.31 19.93 -2.28
C SER A 415 7.61 18.88 -1.20
N ASP A 416 6.62 18.53 -0.38
CA ASP A 416 6.80 17.49 0.66
C ASP A 416 7.10 16.12 0.04
N LEU A 417 6.41 15.77 -1.05
CA LEU A 417 6.69 14.53 -1.78
C LEU A 417 8.10 14.53 -2.36
N GLU A 418 8.54 15.63 -2.96
CA GLU A 418 9.89 15.75 -3.51
C GLU A 418 10.95 15.61 -2.43
N ASN A 419 10.74 16.20 -1.25
CA ASN A 419 11.68 16.09 -0.14
C ASN A 419 11.72 14.67 0.45
N ARG A 420 10.56 14.03 0.64
CA ARG A 420 10.48 12.62 1.06
C ARG A 420 11.16 11.70 0.04
N MET A 421 11.00 11.96 -1.26
CA MET A 421 11.64 11.20 -2.34
C MET A 421 13.16 11.32 -2.27
N LYS A 422 13.68 12.55 -2.21
CA LYS A 422 15.11 12.86 -2.09
C LYS A 422 15.73 12.22 -0.85
N ALA A 423 15.00 12.13 0.26
CA ALA A 423 15.47 11.48 1.48
C ALA A 423 15.78 10.00 1.25
N LEU A 424 14.88 9.27 0.56
CA LEU A 424 15.10 7.85 0.23
C LEU A 424 16.21 7.66 -0.80
N ASP A 425 16.29 8.53 -1.83
CA ASP A 425 17.36 8.45 -2.82
C ASP A 425 18.74 8.75 -2.20
N SER A 426 18.81 9.71 -1.27
CA SER A 426 20.04 10.02 -0.52
C SER A 426 20.46 8.87 0.38
N ALA A 427 19.48 8.21 1.02
CA ALA A 427 19.72 7.03 1.84
C ALA A 427 20.19 5.82 1.02
N ASP A 428 19.69 5.62 -0.21
CA ASP A 428 20.22 4.64 -1.16
C ASP A 428 21.66 4.95 -1.59
N ALA A 429 21.95 6.21 -1.94
CA ALA A 429 23.30 6.61 -2.33
C ALA A 429 24.32 6.43 -1.19
N GLY A 430 23.90 6.62 0.06
CA GLY A 430 24.72 6.42 1.26
C GLY A 430 24.71 4.99 1.83
N ALA A 431 23.97 4.05 1.23
CA ALA A 431 23.84 2.70 1.76
C ALA A 431 25.14 1.89 1.63
N ALA A 432 25.45 1.05 2.62
CA ALA A 432 26.64 0.20 2.61
C ALA A 432 26.67 -0.79 1.43
N PHE A 433 25.50 -1.17 0.91
CA PHE A 433 25.33 -1.94 -0.31
C PHE A 433 24.03 -1.48 -0.98
N ARG A 434 24.06 -1.30 -2.30
CA ARG A 434 22.94 -0.71 -3.07
C ARG A 434 22.06 -1.74 -3.77
N PHE A 435 22.44 -3.01 -3.75
CA PHE A 435 21.79 -4.08 -4.51
C PHE A 435 21.18 -5.13 -3.59
N SER A 436 19.95 -5.58 -3.88
CA SER A 436 19.23 -6.54 -3.04
C SER A 436 19.99 -7.87 -2.88
N HIS A 437 20.58 -8.37 -3.96
CA HIS A 437 21.39 -9.61 -3.97
C HIS A 437 22.74 -9.50 -3.23
N GLU A 438 23.14 -8.30 -2.80
CA GLU A 438 24.33 -8.08 -1.98
C GLU A 438 24.07 -8.02 -0.49
N ASN A 439 22.80 -7.90 -0.07
CA ASN A 439 22.46 -7.87 1.32
C ASN A 439 22.88 -9.20 2.01
N PRO A 440 23.77 -9.14 3.02
CA PRO A 440 24.32 -10.33 3.65
C PRO A 440 23.28 -11.16 4.42
N GLU A 441 22.21 -10.53 4.93
CA GLU A 441 21.12 -11.25 5.57
C GLU A 441 20.27 -11.99 4.53
N ILE A 442 20.09 -11.42 3.33
CA ILE A 442 19.39 -12.04 2.20
C ILE A 442 20.16 -13.26 1.69
N ARG A 443 21.46 -13.12 1.45
CA ARG A 443 22.33 -14.25 1.08
C ARG A 443 22.28 -15.37 2.12
N THR A 444 22.18 -15.01 3.40
CA THR A 444 22.13 -15.98 4.50
C THR A 444 20.80 -16.70 4.57
N ILE A 445 19.66 -16.02 4.41
CA ILE A 445 18.35 -16.66 4.47
C ILE A 445 18.11 -17.60 3.28
N TYR A 446 18.55 -17.24 2.07
CA TYR A 446 18.51 -18.18 0.94
C TYR A 446 19.38 -19.41 1.21
N ARG A 447 20.66 -19.21 1.56
CA ARG A 447 21.58 -20.33 1.82
C ARG A 447 21.11 -21.28 2.94
N LYS A 448 20.49 -20.76 4.01
CA LYS A 448 20.18 -21.53 5.22
C LYS A 448 18.72 -21.95 5.35
N PHE A 449 17.80 -21.37 4.59
CA PHE A 449 16.36 -21.56 4.82
C PHE A 449 15.53 -21.65 3.54
N LEU A 450 15.61 -20.67 2.63
CA LEU A 450 14.74 -20.62 1.43
C LEU A 450 15.29 -21.41 0.23
N GLY A 451 16.58 -21.74 0.23
CA GLY A 451 17.29 -22.34 -0.89
C GLY A 451 17.65 -21.30 -1.95
N LYS A 452 16.81 -21.15 -2.97
CA LYS A 452 17.03 -20.26 -4.13
C LYS A 452 15.74 -19.52 -4.49
N PRO A 453 15.83 -18.36 -5.18
CA PRO A 453 14.66 -17.72 -5.77
C PRO A 453 13.88 -18.68 -6.68
N GLY A 454 12.55 -18.64 -6.64
CA GLY A 454 11.66 -19.58 -7.32
C GLY A 454 11.79 -21.05 -6.84
N GLY A 455 12.48 -21.29 -5.72
CA GLY A 455 12.59 -22.62 -5.10
C GLY A 455 11.34 -23.00 -4.30
N LYS A 456 11.18 -24.28 -3.96
CA LYS A 456 9.99 -24.80 -3.26
C LYS A 456 9.62 -24.02 -1.98
N ASP A 457 10.60 -23.75 -1.12
CA ASP A 457 10.35 -23.01 0.14
C ASP A 457 10.13 -21.52 -0.09
N ALA A 458 10.81 -20.94 -1.09
CA ALA A 458 10.57 -19.56 -1.53
C ALA A 458 9.15 -19.41 -2.07
N GLU A 459 8.72 -20.24 -3.02
CA GLU A 459 7.36 -20.28 -3.57
C GLU A 459 6.30 -20.41 -2.46
N ARG A 460 6.51 -21.31 -1.50
CA ARG A 460 5.56 -21.52 -0.40
C ARG A 460 5.40 -20.32 0.52
N LEU A 461 6.49 -19.62 0.85
CA LEU A 461 6.49 -18.57 1.88
C LEU A 461 6.43 -17.15 1.31
N LEU A 462 6.93 -16.96 0.09
CA LEU A 462 7.18 -15.67 -0.53
C LEU A 462 6.27 -15.42 -1.75
N HIS A 463 5.53 -16.41 -2.22
CA HIS A 463 4.59 -16.23 -3.33
C HIS A 463 3.14 -16.45 -2.88
N THR A 464 2.22 -15.92 -3.67
CA THR A 464 0.78 -15.99 -3.49
C THR A 464 0.09 -16.04 -4.85
N TYR A 465 -1.21 -16.26 -4.83
CA TYR A 465 -2.08 -16.13 -5.99
C TYR A 465 -3.13 -15.04 -5.74
N TYR A 466 -3.75 -14.58 -6.83
CA TYR A 466 -4.84 -13.62 -6.82
C TYR A 466 -6.04 -14.20 -7.56
N THR A 467 -7.24 -13.77 -7.20
CA THR A 467 -8.48 -14.33 -7.74
C THR A 467 -9.37 -13.25 -8.32
N ASP A 468 -10.30 -13.65 -9.18
CA ASP A 468 -11.40 -12.78 -9.61
C ASP A 468 -12.22 -12.34 -8.37
N LYS A 469 -12.45 -11.03 -8.26
CA LYS A 469 -13.30 -10.40 -7.25
C LYS A 469 -14.30 -9.42 -7.88
N SER A 470 -14.60 -9.58 -9.16
CA SER A 470 -15.52 -8.71 -9.90
C SER A 470 -16.94 -8.75 -9.35
N GLU A 471 -17.32 -9.80 -8.62
CA GLU A 471 -18.59 -9.87 -7.88
C GLU A 471 -18.69 -8.82 -6.77
N LEU A 472 -17.57 -8.24 -6.32
CA LEU A 472 -17.57 -7.10 -5.39
C LEU A 472 -18.13 -5.82 -6.02
N LEU A 473 -18.21 -5.71 -7.36
CA LEU A 473 -18.80 -4.57 -8.05
C LEU A 473 -20.34 -4.61 -8.09
N VAL A 474 -20.92 -5.77 -7.74
CA VAL A 474 -22.35 -6.05 -7.80
C VAL A 474 -22.91 -6.21 -6.39
N PRO A 475 -24.02 -5.53 -6.04
CA PRO A 475 -24.66 -5.69 -4.74
C PRO A 475 -25.01 -7.14 -4.42
N ALA A 476 -24.87 -7.57 -3.17
CA ALA A 476 -25.07 -8.97 -2.76
C ALA A 476 -26.44 -9.53 -3.16
N LYS A 477 -27.52 -8.74 -3.05
CA LYS A 477 -28.89 -9.14 -3.45
C LYS A 477 -29.05 -9.39 -4.96
N SER A 478 -28.11 -8.94 -5.78
CA SER A 478 -28.11 -9.13 -7.25
C SER A 478 -27.10 -10.18 -7.72
N ARG A 479 -26.38 -10.84 -6.81
CA ARG A 479 -25.48 -11.95 -7.18
C ARG A 479 -26.33 -13.17 -7.52
N LYS A 480 -26.21 -13.69 -8.74
CA LYS A 480 -26.72 -15.04 -9.05
C LYS A 480 -25.96 -16.03 -8.17
N PRO A 481 -26.62 -17.06 -7.61
CA PRO A 481 -25.91 -18.10 -6.88
C PRO A 481 -24.79 -18.64 -7.79
N ALA A 482 -23.58 -18.75 -7.23
CA ALA A 482 -22.45 -19.28 -7.95
C ALA A 482 -22.85 -20.64 -8.53
N LYS A 483 -22.69 -20.82 -9.85
CA LYS A 483 -22.77 -22.15 -10.44
C LYS A 483 -21.62 -22.93 -9.84
N VAL A 484 -21.93 -23.82 -8.91
CA VAL A 484 -21.01 -24.87 -8.48
C VAL A 484 -20.78 -25.72 -9.73
N SER A 485 -19.61 -25.57 -10.36
CA SER A 485 -19.14 -26.43 -11.44
C SER A 485 -18.12 -27.40 -10.90
#